data_AF-A0A484KWC5-F1
#
_entry.id   AF-A0A484KWC5-F1
#
_cell.length_a   1.000
_cell.length_b   1.000
_cell.length_c   1.000
_cell.angle_alpha   90.00
_cell.angle_beta   90.00
_cell.angle_gamma   90.00
#
_symmetry.space_group_name_H-M   'P 1'
#
loop_
_entity.id
_entity.type
_entity.pdbx_description
1 polymer ?
#
loop_
_entity_poly.entity_id
_entity_poly.type
_entity_poly.pdbx_seq_one_letter_code
_entity_poly.pdbx_strand_id
1 'polypeptide(L)'
;MAMAAIGATNIGSIKLFFEPTLRTNKPQKKVLHFEPPEEKVYEPSTGVQLKKGDELAAFNMGSTVVLVFQAPISPPSGFRFCVKKGERIKMGEALGRWQHDSQKKLILDT
;
A
#
# COMPACT_ATOMS: atom_id res chain seq x y z
N MET A 1 9.18 5.78 1.72
CA MET A 1 8.12 4.92 1.13
C MET A 1 6.98 5.84 0.73
N ALA A 2 6.46 5.72 -0.49
CA ALA A 2 5.29 6.47 -0.94
C ALA A 2 4.21 5.47 -1.37
N MET A 3 2.95 5.78 -1.12
CA MET A 3 1.81 4.98 -1.55
C MET A 3 0.83 5.89 -2.28
N ALA A 4 0.33 5.43 -3.42
CA ALA A 4 -0.70 6.11 -4.18
C ALA A 4 -1.88 5.16 -4.38
N ALA A 5 -3.05 5.57 -3.90
CA ALA A 5 -4.31 4.87 -4.17
C ALA A 5 -4.98 5.54 -5.37
N ILE A 6 -5.01 4.85 -6.51
CA ILE A 6 -5.54 5.37 -7.77
C ILE A 6 -6.86 4.67 -8.07
N GLY A 7 -7.93 5.45 -8.24
CA GLY A 7 -9.22 4.93 -8.67
C GLY A 7 -9.21 4.53 -10.15
N ALA A 8 -10.10 3.61 -10.51
CA ALA A 8 -10.31 3.15 -11.89
C ALA A 8 -11.77 3.40 -12.31
N THR A 9 -12.11 3.09 -13.56
CA THR A 9 -13.50 3.12 -14.04
C THR A 9 -14.38 2.24 -13.13
N ASN A 10 -15.43 2.84 -12.56
CA ASN A 10 -16.34 2.24 -11.56
C ASN A 10 -15.74 2.01 -10.15
N ILE A 11 -14.44 2.24 -9.95
CA ILE A 11 -13.75 2.10 -8.65
C ILE A 11 -13.19 3.46 -8.25
N GLY A 12 -14.05 4.36 -7.79
CA GLY A 12 -13.66 5.71 -7.37
C GLY A 12 -13.64 5.92 -5.85
N SER A 13 -14.31 5.05 -5.09
CA SER A 13 -14.50 5.20 -3.66
C SER A 13 -13.35 4.56 -2.88
N ILE A 14 -12.44 5.39 -2.37
CA ILE A 14 -11.24 5.03 -1.63
C ILE A 14 -11.46 5.51 -0.20
N LYS A 15 -11.24 4.63 0.76
CA LYS A 15 -11.36 4.91 2.18
C LYS A 15 -9.99 4.75 2.83
N LEU A 16 -9.54 5.78 3.55
CA LEU A 16 -8.40 5.69 4.46
C LEU A 16 -8.96 5.45 5.86
N PHE A 17 -8.53 4.40 6.55
CA PHE A 17 -9.12 4.06 7.86
C PHE A 17 -8.76 5.08 8.96
N PHE A 18 -7.61 5.73 8.84
CA PHE A 18 -7.14 6.77 9.76
C PHE A 18 -7.70 8.16 9.47
N GLU A 19 -8.33 8.37 8.30
CA GLU A 19 -8.96 9.64 7.92
C GLU A 19 -10.41 9.39 7.47
N PRO A 20 -11.35 9.18 8.42
CA PRO A 20 -12.74 8.83 8.11
C PRO A 20 -13.52 9.94 7.38
N THR A 21 -13.04 11.17 7.50
CA THR A 21 -13.59 12.39 6.90
C THR A 21 -13.25 12.52 5.41
N LEU A 22 -12.20 11.84 4.93
CA LEU A 22 -11.83 11.87 3.52
C LEU A 22 -12.93 11.19 2.69
N ARG A 23 -13.38 11.89 1.64
CA ARG A 23 -14.34 11.39 0.66
C ARG A 23 -13.75 11.54 -0.74
N THR A 24 -13.53 10.42 -1.42
CA THR A 24 -13.16 10.41 -2.84
C THR A 24 -14.40 10.25 -3.73
N ASN A 25 -14.21 10.21 -5.05
CA ASN A 25 -15.29 10.13 -6.03
C ASN A 25 -16.33 11.25 -5.88
N LYS A 26 -15.91 12.42 -5.41
CA LYS A 26 -16.79 13.59 -5.35
C LYS A 26 -17.10 14.01 -6.80
N PRO A 27 -18.36 14.26 -7.16
CA PRO A 27 -18.70 14.77 -8.48
C PRO A 27 -18.05 16.15 -8.63
N GLN A 28 -17.05 16.26 -9.50
CA GLN A 28 -16.49 17.56 -9.86
C GLN A 28 -17.52 18.30 -10.71
N LYS A 29 -17.96 19.47 -10.24
CA LYS A 29 -18.67 20.41 -11.11
C LYS A 29 -17.68 20.82 -12.19
N LYS A 30 -18.07 20.73 -13.46
CA LYS A 30 -17.31 21.27 -14.60
C LYS A 30 -17.24 22.80 -14.46
N VAL A 31 -16.38 23.28 -13.58
CA VAL A 31 -16.04 24.69 -13.48
C VAL A 31 -14.65 24.81 -14.09
N LEU A 32 -14.48 25.81 -14.94
CA LEU A 32 -13.31 26.08 -15.79
C LEU A 32 -12.00 26.35 -15.02
N HIS A 33 -11.92 25.97 -13.74
CA HIS A 33 -10.80 26.24 -12.85
C HIS A 33 -10.29 24.93 -12.25
N PHE A 34 -9.01 24.63 -12.50
CA PHE A 34 -8.29 23.60 -11.77
C PHE A 34 -8.30 23.98 -10.29
N GLU A 35 -9.01 23.24 -9.45
CA GLU A 35 -8.87 23.37 -8.00
C GLU A 35 -7.52 22.76 -7.59
N PRO A 36 -6.77 23.42 -6.69
CA PRO A 36 -5.53 22.84 -6.17
C PRO A 36 -5.83 21.53 -5.42
N PRO A 37 -4.89 20.58 -5.40
CA PRO A 37 -5.05 19.34 -4.66
C PRO A 37 -5.20 19.63 -3.16
N GLU A 38 -6.05 18.85 -2.48
CA GLU A 38 -6.20 18.90 -1.02
C GLU A 38 -4.94 18.29 -0.38
N GLU A 39 -4.20 19.08 0.39
CA GLU A 39 -3.00 18.66 1.12
C GLU A 39 -3.25 18.70 2.63
N LYS A 40 -2.88 17.62 3.32
CA LYS A 40 -3.00 17.51 4.78
C LYS A 40 -1.74 16.90 5.36
N VAL A 41 -1.10 17.63 6.28
CA VAL A 41 0.09 17.17 7.01
C VAL A 41 -0.35 16.62 8.36
N TYR A 42 0.09 15.40 8.69
CA TYR A 42 -0.22 14.74 9.96
C TYR A 42 0.99 14.81 10.89
N GLU A 43 0.78 15.31 12.11
CA GLU A 43 1.80 15.29 13.15
C GLU A 43 1.93 13.90 13.80
N PRO A 44 3.05 13.56 14.46
CA PRO A 44 3.21 12.28 15.13
C PRO A 44 2.11 11.95 16.16
N SER A 45 1.46 12.98 16.72
CA SER A 45 0.34 12.88 17.67
C SER A 45 -1.02 12.60 17.00
N THR A 46 -1.17 12.93 15.72
CA THR A 46 -2.43 12.82 14.95
C THR A 46 -2.36 11.78 13.84
N GLY A 47 -1.15 11.36 13.44
CA GLY A 47 -0.92 10.27 12.51
C GLY A 47 -1.12 8.89 13.14
N VAL A 48 -1.27 7.87 12.30
CA VAL A 48 -1.41 6.47 12.73
C VAL A 48 -0.12 5.70 12.47
N GLN A 49 0.37 5.01 13.50
CA GLN A 49 1.45 4.03 13.35
C GLN A 49 0.85 2.69 12.90
N LEU A 50 1.30 2.21 11.75
CA LEU A 50 0.90 0.90 11.22
C LEU A 50 2.08 -0.06 11.23
N LYS A 51 1.80 -1.29 11.64
CA LYS A 51 2.70 -2.43 11.52
C LYS A 51 2.52 -3.08 10.17
N LYS A 52 3.51 -3.88 9.77
CA LYS A 52 3.43 -4.68 8.54
C LYS A 52 2.24 -5.64 8.63
N GLY A 53 1.33 -5.53 7.67
CA GLY A 53 0.11 -6.35 7.60
C GLY A 53 -1.14 -5.64 8.12
N ASP A 54 -0.98 -4.48 8.77
CA ASP A 54 -2.13 -3.68 9.19
C ASP A 54 -2.83 -3.06 7.97
N GLU A 55 -4.15 -2.93 8.09
CA GLU A 55 -4.98 -2.39 7.04
C GLU A 55 -4.94 -0.84 7.05
N LEU A 56 -4.44 -0.24 5.97
CA LEU A 56 -4.33 1.22 5.83
C LEU A 56 -5.55 1.84 5.15
N ALA A 57 -6.02 1.20 4.08
CA ALA A 57 -7.02 1.74 3.17
C ALA A 57 -7.78 0.63 2.44
N ALA A 58 -8.96 0.97 1.91
CA ALA A 58 -9.79 0.07 1.11
C ALA A 58 -10.39 0.79 -0.11
N PHE A 59 -10.64 0.03 -1.17
CA PHE A 59 -11.47 0.44 -2.30
C PHE A 59 -12.86 -0.16 -2.14
N ASN A 60 -13.91 0.67 -2.14
CA ASN A 60 -15.29 0.19 -2.07
C ASN A 60 -15.77 -0.13 -3.50
N MET A 61 -16.26 -1.37 -3.71
CA MET A 61 -16.66 -1.99 -4.99
C MET A 61 -15.47 -2.62 -5.76
N GLY A 62 -15.52 -3.94 -5.98
CA GLY A 62 -14.39 -4.80 -6.40
C GLY A 62 -13.94 -4.64 -7.87
N SER A 63 -12.88 -5.34 -8.32
CA SER A 63 -12.25 -6.53 -7.71
C SER A 63 -10.75 -6.68 -8.03
N THR A 64 -10.10 -5.67 -8.59
CA THR A 64 -8.72 -5.78 -9.08
C THR A 64 -7.83 -4.71 -8.47
N VAL A 65 -6.82 -5.14 -7.71
CA VAL A 65 -5.71 -4.31 -7.24
C VAL A 65 -4.49 -4.66 -8.09
N VAL A 66 -3.89 -3.66 -8.75
CA VAL A 66 -2.61 -3.81 -9.46
C VAL A 66 -1.49 -3.30 -8.57
N LEU A 67 -0.54 -4.17 -8.22
CA LEU A 67 0.61 -3.83 -7.40
C LEU A 67 1.86 -3.67 -8.28
N VAL A 68 2.48 -2.49 -8.26
CA VAL A 68 3.73 -2.19 -8.96
C VAL A 68 4.76 -1.71 -7.94
N PHE A 69 5.93 -2.37 -7.90
CA PHE A 69 7.00 -2.03 -6.96
C PHE A 69 8.36 -2.46 -7.53
N GLN A 70 9.42 -1.82 -7.05
CA GLN A 70 10.79 -2.22 -7.36
C GLN A 70 11.18 -3.44 -6.53
N ALA A 71 11.63 -4.50 -7.20
CA ALA A 71 12.12 -5.71 -6.57
C ALA A 71 13.61 -5.93 -6.90
N PRO A 72 14.43 -6.39 -5.94
CA PRO A 72 15.82 -6.74 -6.16
C PRO A 72 15.87 -8.01 -7.00
N ILE A 73 16.64 -7.94 -8.09
CA ILE A 73 16.77 -9.02 -9.07
C ILE A 73 18.12 -9.73 -9.00
N SER A 74 19.08 -9.21 -8.22
CA SER A 74 20.45 -9.72 -8.17
C SER A 74 20.79 -10.35 -6.81
N PRO A 75 21.39 -11.55 -6.78
CA PRO A 75 21.95 -12.13 -5.55
C PRO A 75 22.90 -11.14 -4.84
N PRO A 76 22.94 -11.14 -3.50
CA PRO A 76 22.35 -12.12 -2.58
C PRO A 76 20.91 -11.78 -2.13
N SER A 77 20.29 -10.75 -2.72
CA SER A 77 18.94 -10.30 -2.36
C SER A 77 17.94 -10.54 -3.49
N GLY A 78 16.80 -11.15 -3.19
CA GLY A 78 15.79 -11.45 -4.21
C GLY A 78 14.37 -11.30 -3.68
N PHE A 79 13.41 -11.00 -4.56
CA PHE A 79 11.99 -11.10 -4.23
C PHE A 79 11.40 -12.40 -4.76
N ARG A 80 10.67 -13.13 -3.91
CA ARG A 80 9.95 -14.34 -4.30
C ARG A 80 8.48 -14.24 -3.91
N PHE A 81 7.59 -14.46 -4.87
CA PHE A 81 6.17 -14.61 -4.60
C PHE A 81 5.91 -15.88 -3.76
N CYS A 82 5.03 -15.77 -2.78
CA CYS A 82 4.55 -16.88 -1.97
C CYS A 82 3.21 -17.44 -2.47
N VAL A 83 2.66 -16.87 -3.54
CA VAL A 83 1.36 -17.20 -4.13
C VAL A 83 1.52 -17.63 -5.59
N LYS A 84 0.59 -18.43 -6.10
CA LYS A 84 0.53 -18.88 -7.49
C LYS A 84 -0.58 -18.16 -8.25
N LYS A 85 -0.48 -18.16 -9.59
CA LYS A 85 -1.54 -17.65 -10.47
C LYS A 85 -2.86 -18.38 -10.18
N GLY A 86 -3.92 -17.61 -9.92
CA GLY A 86 -5.26 -18.14 -9.64
C GLY A 86 -5.51 -18.56 -8.19
N GLU A 87 -4.51 -18.42 -7.31
CA GLU A 87 -4.66 -18.73 -5.89
C GLU A 87 -5.54 -17.71 -5.18
N ARG A 88 -6.48 -18.19 -4.35
CA ARG A 88 -7.29 -17.33 -3.48
C ARG A 88 -6.47 -16.95 -2.26
N ILE A 89 -6.30 -15.65 -2.06
CA ILE A 89 -5.56 -15.07 -0.93
C ILE A 89 -6.53 -14.53 0.13
N LYS A 90 -6.09 -14.46 1.39
CA LYS A 90 -6.81 -13.78 2.48
C LYS A 90 -6.16 -12.45 2.85
N MET A 91 -6.94 -11.55 3.46
CA MET A 91 -6.39 -10.32 4.04
C MET A 91 -5.33 -10.66 5.10
N GLY A 92 -4.22 -9.92 5.08
CA GLY A 92 -3.06 -10.16 5.95
C GLY A 92 -2.10 -11.27 5.45
N GLU A 93 -2.47 -12.01 4.40
CA GLU A 93 -1.61 -13.03 3.83
C GLU A 93 -0.47 -12.43 2.98
N ALA A 94 0.73 -12.98 3.13
CA ALA A 94 1.91 -12.46 2.43
C ALA A 94 1.93 -12.89 0.96
N LEU A 95 1.93 -11.92 0.03
CA LEU A 95 2.06 -12.18 -1.41
C LEU A 95 3.49 -12.57 -1.82
N GLY A 96 4.50 -12.14 -1.07
CA GLY A 96 5.90 -12.47 -1.34
C GLY A 96 6.83 -12.08 -0.21
N ARG A 97 8.07 -12.57 -0.30
CA ARG A 97 9.11 -12.35 0.72
C ARG A 97 10.40 -11.89 0.07
N TRP A 98 11.09 -11.03 0.79
CA TRP A 98 12.47 -10.65 0.52
C TRP A 98 13.38 -11.76 1.02
N GLN A 99 14.27 -12.24 0.17
CA GLN A 99 15.39 -13.07 0.55
C GLN A 99 16.53 -12.12 0.91
N HIS A 100 17.03 -12.24 2.14
CA HIS A 100 18.28 -11.62 2.56
C HIS A 100 19.23 -12.75 2.94
N ASP A 101 20.50 -12.58 2.56
CA ASP A 101 21.53 -13.46 3.07
C ASP A 101 21.68 -13.20 4.56
N SER A 102 21.46 -14.26 5.34
CA SER A 102 21.75 -14.26 6.76
C SER A 102 23.25 -14.50 6.91
N GLN A 103 24.06 -13.48 6.61
CA GLN A 103 25.46 -13.47 7.05
C GLN A 103 25.43 -13.39 8.58
N LYS A 104 25.56 -14.58 9.19
CA LYS A 104 25.93 -14.89 10.56
C LYS A 104 26.09 -13.68 11.48
N LYS A 105 25.16 -13.56 12.44
CA LYS A 105 25.45 -13.02 13.77
C LYS A 105 26.28 -14.07 14.53
N LEU A 106 27.51 -14.32 14.07
CA LEU A 106 28.60 -14.85 14.90
C LEU A 106 29.59 -13.70 15.04
N ILE A 107 30.24 -13.59 16.20
CA ILE A 107 31.05 -12.45 16.67
C ILE A 107 30.10 -11.33 17.18
N LEU A 108 29.74 -11.24 18.45
CA LEU A 108 30.58 -11.15 19.65
C LEU A 108 29.88 -11.82 20.85
N ASP A 109 30.33 -13.02 21.23
CA ASP A 109 30.36 -13.45 22.63
C ASP A 109 31.85 -13.53 22.99
N THR A 110 32.41 -12.44 23.49
CA THR A 110 33.57 -12.42 24.39
C THR A 110 33.54 -11.09 25.14
#